data_AF-A0A9E4C9M9-F1
#
_entry.id   AF-A0A9E4C9M9-F1
#
_cell.length_a   1.000
_cell.length_b   1.000
_cell.length_c   1.000
_cell.angle_alpha   90.00
_cell.angle_beta   90.00
_cell.angle_gamma   90.00
#
_symmetry.space_group_name_H-M   'P 1'
#
loop_
_entity.id
_entity.type
_entity.pdbx_description
1 polymer ?
#
loop_
_entity_poly.entity_id
_entity_poly.type
_entity_poly.pdbx_seq_one_letter_code
_entity_poly.pdbx_strand_id
1 'polypeptide(L)'
;MSKPVATTDVVQPGDVLEVALATGLETAEVPRYKLRVADDGSIHVPLVGPVRVAGLTLADADFQIYRASVDRGIYRHPNVSVAMAAR
;
A
#
# COMPACT_ATOMS: atom_id res chain seq x y z
N MET A 1 -7.88 24.45 -4.04
CA MET A 1 -6.62 23.94 -4.63
C MET A 1 -5.93 23.11 -3.57
N SER A 2 -5.98 21.79 -3.69
CA SER A 2 -5.38 20.87 -2.71
C SER A 2 -3.87 20.80 -2.95
N LYS A 3 -3.07 21.10 -1.92
CA LYS A 3 -1.61 21.09 -1.95
C LYS A 3 -1.11 19.69 -2.34
N PRO A 4 -0.12 19.55 -3.24
CA PRO A 4 0.58 18.27 -3.38
C PRO A 4 1.41 18.08 -2.10
N VAL A 5 1.05 17.10 -1.29
CA VAL A 5 1.90 16.65 -0.19
C VAL A 5 3.08 15.94 -0.85
N ALA A 6 4.27 16.54 -0.77
CA ALA A 6 5.49 15.84 -1.07
C ALA A 6 5.66 14.78 0.03
N THR A 7 5.40 13.53 -0.32
CA THR A 7 5.22 12.42 0.62
C THR A 7 6.57 11.86 1.10
N THR A 8 7.26 12.63 1.94
CA THR A 8 8.49 12.21 2.64
C THR A 8 8.18 11.43 3.93
N ASP A 9 6.91 11.14 4.21
CA ASP A 9 6.52 10.42 5.42
C ASP A 9 7.06 8.99 5.39
N VAL A 10 7.90 8.66 6.38
CA VAL A 10 8.48 7.34 6.57
C VAL A 10 7.52 6.50 7.42
N VAL A 11 7.11 5.36 6.89
CA VAL A 11 6.18 4.42 7.53
C VAL A 11 6.79 3.84 8.81
N GLN A 12 6.03 3.85 9.90
CA GLN A 12 6.41 3.29 11.20
C GLN A 12 5.46 2.17 11.64
N PRO A 13 5.91 1.24 12.51
CA PRO A 13 5.00 0.34 13.22
C PRO A 13 3.89 1.11 13.95
N GLY A 14 2.67 0.60 13.88
CA GLY A 14 1.49 1.23 14.48
C GLY A 14 0.73 2.20 13.57
N ASP A 15 1.34 2.68 12.47
CA ASP A 15 0.66 3.47 11.46
C ASP A 15 -0.49 2.69 10.82
N VAL A 16 -1.46 3.42 10.25
CA VAL A 16 -2.50 2.84 9.41
C VAL A 16 -2.35 3.43 8.02
N LEU A 17 -2.13 2.56 7.05
CA LEU A 17 -2.01 2.92 5.65
C LEU A 17 -3.33 2.65 4.94
N GLU A 18 -3.76 3.58 4.10
CA GLU A 18 -4.77 3.31 3.09
C GLU A 18 -4.07 2.80 1.83
N VAL A 19 -4.40 1.58 1.42
CA VAL A 19 -3.80 0.90 0.26
C VAL A 19 -4.88 0.56 -0.75
N ALA A 20 -4.68 0.92 -2.00
CA ALA A 20 -5.53 0.53 -3.12
C ALA A 20 -4.72 -0.23 -4.18
N LEU A 21 -5.31 -1.27 -4.77
CA LEU A 21 -4.74 -2.04 -5.85
C LEU A 21 -5.74 -2.07 -7.02
N ALA A 22 -5.47 -1.30 -8.08
CA ALA A 22 -6.29 -1.26 -9.27
C ALA A 22 -5.72 -2.20 -10.35
N THR A 23 -6.54 -3.09 -10.87
CA THR A 23 -6.17 -4.09 -11.88
C THR A 23 -6.71 -3.75 -13.26
N GLY A 24 -7.64 -2.81 -13.36
CA GLY A 24 -8.38 -2.49 -14.58
C GLY A 24 -9.52 -3.47 -14.88
N LEU A 25 -9.78 -4.44 -13.98
CA LEU A 25 -10.86 -5.41 -14.07
C LEU A 25 -12.03 -5.08 -13.14
N GLU A 26 -11.91 -4.01 -12.35
CA GLU A 26 -12.94 -3.59 -11.41
C GLU A 26 -14.20 -3.16 -12.18
N THR A 27 -15.33 -3.74 -11.83
CA THR A 27 -16.66 -3.36 -12.36
C THR A 27 -17.31 -2.22 -11.56
N ALA A 28 -16.65 -1.80 -10.49
CA ALA A 28 -17.04 -0.74 -9.57
C ALA A 28 -15.79 0.05 -9.13
N GLU A 29 -15.86 0.80 -8.03
CA GLU A 29 -14.70 1.51 -7.49
C GLU A 29 -13.58 0.56 -7.03
N VAL A 30 -12.34 1.01 -7.18
CA VAL A 30 -11.15 0.29 -6.69
C VAL A 30 -11.22 0.20 -5.16
N PRO A 31 -11.18 -1.02 -4.57
CA PRO A 31 -11.20 -1.18 -3.13
C PRO A 31 -10.01 -0.48 -2.45
N ARG A 32 -10.31 0.19 -1.34
CA ARG A 32 -9.33 0.85 -0.46
C ARG A 32 -9.30 0.13 0.88
N TYR A 33 -8.14 -0.38 1.25
CA TYR A 33 -7.93 -1.13 2.49
C TYR A 33 -7.19 -0.28 3.51
N LYS A 34 -7.77 -0.12 4.71
CA LYS A 34 -7.05 0.45 5.86
C LYS A 34 -6.28 -0.65 6.57
N LEU A 35 -4.97 -0.67 6.38
CA LEU A 35 -4.06 -1.71 6.86
C LEU A 35 -3.14 -1.15 7.94
N ARG A 36 -3.16 -1.75 9.13
CA ARG A 36 -2.26 -1.37 10.21
C ARG A 36 -0.87 -1.99 9.98
N VAL A 37 0.17 -1.19 10.16
CA VAL A 37 1.55 -1.66 10.20
C VAL A 37 1.76 -2.37 11.54
N ALA A 38 2.02 -3.67 11.48
CA ALA A 38 2.29 -4.49 12.66
C ALA A 38 3.62 -4.12 13.33
N ASP A 39 3.84 -4.61 14.55
CA ASP A 39 5.06 -4.36 15.33
C ASP A 39 6.31 -4.87 14.62
N ASP A 40 6.17 -5.94 13.83
CA ASP A 40 7.27 -6.43 13.00
C ASP A 40 7.57 -5.49 11.83
N GLY A 41 6.71 -4.54 11.50
CA GLY A 41 6.88 -3.58 10.40
C GLY A 41 6.23 -4.01 9.08
N SER A 42 5.39 -5.04 9.09
CA SER A 42 4.64 -5.51 7.92
C SER A 42 3.19 -5.03 7.90
N ILE A 43 2.60 -4.99 6.71
CA ILE A 43 1.14 -4.90 6.51
C ILE A 43 0.66 -6.17 5.82
N HIS A 44 -0.59 -6.57 6.08
CA HIS A 44 -1.22 -7.73 5.44
C HIS A 44 -2.09 -7.28 4.28
N VAL A 45 -1.54 -7.34 3.06
CA VAL A 45 -2.25 -6.93 1.85
C VAL A 45 -3.16 -8.08 1.39
N PRO A 46 -4.47 -7.84 1.13
CA PRO A 46 -5.38 -8.88 0.67
C PRO A 46 -4.86 -9.61 -0.57
N LEU A 47 -4.99 -10.94 -0.59
CA LEU A 47 -4.49 -11.87 -1.61
C LEU A 47 -2.96 -11.95 -1.76
N VAL A 48 -2.23 -10.85 -1.54
CA VAL A 48 -0.77 -10.77 -1.65
C VAL A 48 -0.07 -11.34 -0.41
N GLY A 49 -0.64 -11.14 0.77
CA GLY A 49 -0.08 -11.55 2.05
C GLY A 49 0.79 -10.46 2.71
N PRO A 50 1.69 -10.83 3.64
CA PRO A 50 2.49 -9.85 4.39
C PRO A 50 3.53 -9.18 3.50
N VAL A 51 3.69 -7.86 3.67
CA VAL A 51 4.69 -7.03 2.99
C VAL A 51 5.34 -6.10 4.01
N ARG A 52 6.68 -6.13 4.11
CA ARG A 52 7.44 -5.27 5.02
C ARG A 52 7.50 -3.85 4.44
N VAL A 53 7.01 -2.88 5.20
CA VAL A 53 6.90 -1.47 4.77
C VAL A 53 7.48 -0.48 5.77
N ALA A 54 7.71 -0.88 7.02
CA ALA A 54 8.32 0.00 8.01
C ALA A 54 9.74 0.43 7.59
N GLY A 55 10.03 1.72 7.77
CA GLY A 55 11.29 2.35 7.35
C GLY A 55 11.30 2.80 5.88
N LEU A 56 10.25 2.50 5.12
CA LEU A 56 10.09 2.97 3.73
C LEU A 56 9.35 4.31 3.71
N THR A 57 9.63 5.14 2.70
CA THR A 57 8.71 6.23 2.36
C THR A 57 7.39 5.65 1.83
N LEU A 58 6.31 6.43 1.80
CA LEU A 58 5.06 5.96 1.21
C LEU A 58 5.22 5.55 -0.28
N ALA A 59 6.09 6.24 -1.03
CA ALA A 59 6.40 5.89 -2.42
C ALA A 59 7.19 4.58 -2.53
N ASP A 60 8.13 4.33 -1.63
CA ASP A 60 8.87 3.06 -1.61
C ASP A 60 7.98 1.91 -1.14
N ALA A 61 7.06 2.15 -0.20
CA ALA A 61 6.08 1.17 0.26
C ALA A 61 5.11 0.79 -0.87
N ASP A 62 4.66 1.76 -1.67
CA ASP A 62 3.86 1.54 -2.87
C ASP A 62 4.57 0.60 -3.85
N PHE A 63 5.81 0.92 -4.21
CA PHE A 63 6.62 0.09 -5.09
C PHE A 63 6.88 -1.31 -4.50
N GLN A 64 7.12 -1.42 -3.19
CA GLN A 64 7.35 -2.70 -2.52
C GLN A 64 6.10 -3.60 -2.57
N ILE A 65 4.90 -3.04 -2.41
CA ILE A 65 3.63 -3.78 -2.53
C ILE A 65 3.38 -4.19 -3.98
N TYR A 66 3.63 -3.32 -4.96
CA TYR A 66 3.58 -3.66 -6.37
C TYR A 66 4.49 -4.85 -6.69
N ARG A 67 5.75 -4.79 -6.26
CA ARG A 67 6.72 -5.88 -6.47
C ARG A 67 6.25 -7.18 -5.83
N ALA A 68 5.83 -7.15 -4.56
CA ALA A 68 5.33 -8.35 -3.88
C ALA A 68 4.11 -8.95 -4.61
N SER A 69 3.25 -8.11 -5.18
CA SER A 69 2.07 -8.53 -5.94
C SER A 69 2.43 -9.29 -7.23
N VAL A 70 3.43 -8.79 -7.95
CA VAL A 70 3.89 -9.36 -9.22
C VAL A 70 4.82 -10.56 -9.00
N ASP A 71 5.81 -10.42 -8.13
CA ASP A 71 6.83 -11.45 -7.85
C ASP A 71 6.18 -12.75 -7.31
N ARG A 72 5.03 -12.63 -6.63
CA ARG A 72 4.24 -13.77 -6.11
C ARG A 72 3.18 -14.28 -7.09
N GLY A 73 3.04 -13.67 -8.27
CA GLY A 73 2.09 -14.09 -9.30
C GLY A 73 0.61 -13.84 -8.98
N ILE A 74 0.30 -13.01 -7.98
CA ILE A 74 -1.08 -12.70 -7.57
C ILE A 74 -1.73 -11.72 -8.56
N TYR A 75 -0.97 -10.71 -8.98
CA TYR A 75 -1.39 -9.73 -9.96
C TYR A 75 -0.35 -9.64 -11.07
N ARG A 76 -0.79 -9.44 -12.31
CA ARG A 76 0.13 -9.29 -13.45
C ARG A 76 0.85 -7.95 -13.43
N HIS A 77 0.10 -6.86 -13.24
CA HIS A 77 0.61 -5.49 -13.22
C HIS A 77 -0.42 -4.55 -12.57
N PRO A 78 -0.63 -4.63 -11.24
CA PRO A 78 -1.56 -3.75 -10.58
C PRO A 78 -1.01 -2.32 -10.51
N ASN A 79 -1.87 -1.31 -10.56
CA ASN A 79 -1.51 0.03 -10.08
C ASN A 79 -1.75 0.05 -8.58
N VAL A 80 -0.70 0.30 -7.81
CA VAL A 80 -0.78 0.43 -6.37
C VAL A 80 -0.82 1.91 -6.02
N SER A 81 -1.50 2.24 -4.92
CA SER A 81 -1.32 3.53 -4.26
C SER A 81 -1.36 3.33 -2.75
N VAL A 82 -0.51 4.08 -2.06
CA VAL A 82 -0.36 4.04 -0.61
C VAL A 82 -0.40 5.46 -0.07
N ALA A 83 -1.21 5.66 0.97
CA ALA A 83 -1.29 6.91 1.71
C ALA A 83 -1.42 6.64 3.21
N MET A 84 -1.13 7.65 4.04
CA MET A 84 -1.55 7.60 5.44
C MET A 84 -3.08 7.60 5.49
N ALA A 85 -3.67 6.69 6.27
CA ALA A 85 -5.10 6.67 6.45
C ALA A 85 -5.55 7.94 7.21
N ALA A 86 -6.62 8.57 6.73
CA ALA A 86 -7.26 9.64 7.48
C ALA A 86 -7.78 9.10 8.83
N ARG A 87 -7.58 9.89 9.88
CA ARG A 87 -8.16 9.67 11.22
C ARG A 87 -9.68 9.70 11.18
#